data_AF-A0A941KCW8-F1
#
_entry.id   AF-A0A941KCW8-F1
#
_cell.length_a   1.000
_cell.length_b   1.000
_cell.length_c   1.000
_cell.angle_alpha   90.00
_cell.angle_beta   90.00
_cell.angle_gamma   90.00
#
_symmetry.space_group_name_H-M   'P 1'
#
loop_
_entity.id
_entity.type
_entity.pdbx_description
1 polymer ?
#
loop_
_entity_poly.entity_id
_entity_poly.type
_entity_poly.pdbx_seq_one_letter_code
_entity_poly.pdbx_strand_id
1 'polypeptide(L)'
;MPRTATAAARLAYMIGHPIAHTAMPAGVNAWAHDSGADVLMAPVDVRPEALAEFVAALRVTGNCDGAVVTAPHKIAMAALVDELTPAARLVGAANVVIRHADGRLTGDNTDGAGFVAALRGAGVPVTGQRALLFGCGGAGASIAAALVAAGIGALDLVDPDAGRAGALAGALGAVAQVIPAPDSVAGHDLVINATAIGLDGVSAVHPLTGLRPDALAGDVVTKPPITPFLRQAEALGAGIQPGSAMALAQIPLVLRLFGWSE
;
A
#
# COMPACT_ATOMS: atom_id res chain seq x y z
N MET A 1 0.42 -32.32 10.70
CA MET A 1 0.19 -31.79 9.34
C MET A 1 1.52 -31.27 8.79
N PRO A 2 1.75 -31.25 7.47
CA PRO A 2 3.11 -31.10 6.95
C PRO A 2 3.65 -29.72 7.35
N ARG A 3 4.84 -29.72 7.95
CA ARG A 3 5.53 -28.52 8.49
C ARG A 3 6.04 -27.58 7.37
N THR A 4 5.80 -27.96 6.12
CA THR A 4 6.29 -27.36 4.88
C THR A 4 5.27 -27.65 3.78
N ALA A 5 5.19 -26.77 2.78
CA ALA A 5 4.32 -26.94 1.62
C ALA A 5 4.47 -28.32 0.96
N THR A 6 3.36 -28.95 0.58
CA THR A 6 3.34 -30.23 -0.14
C THR A 6 3.36 -30.04 -1.66
N ALA A 7 3.34 -31.15 -2.41
CA ALA A 7 3.15 -31.10 -3.86
C ALA A 7 1.75 -30.58 -4.29
N ALA A 8 0.77 -30.58 -3.37
CA ALA A 8 -0.56 -30.04 -3.60
C ALA A 8 -0.68 -28.55 -3.23
N ALA A 9 0.40 -27.93 -2.73
CA ALA A 9 0.36 -26.57 -2.24
C ALA A 9 -0.03 -25.56 -3.31
N ARG A 10 -0.80 -24.55 -2.91
CA ARG A 10 -1.06 -23.38 -3.76
C ARG A 10 0.04 -22.33 -3.60
N LEU A 11 0.38 -21.66 -4.69
CA LEU A 11 1.50 -20.73 -4.76
C LEU A 11 1.01 -19.31 -4.98
N ALA A 12 1.73 -18.35 -4.40
CA ALA A 12 1.74 -16.98 -4.89
C ALA A 12 3.19 -16.49 -4.95
N TYR A 13 3.48 -15.59 -5.87
CA TYR A 13 4.80 -14.98 -5.95
C TYR A 13 4.85 -13.63 -5.24
N MET A 14 6.02 -13.27 -4.73
CA MET A 14 6.35 -11.88 -4.40
C MET A 14 7.44 -11.42 -5.35
N ILE A 15 7.12 -10.51 -6.27
CA ILE A 15 8.04 -10.08 -7.32
C ILE A 15 8.48 -8.63 -7.17
N GLY A 16 9.71 -8.35 -7.61
CA GLY A 16 10.34 -7.04 -7.55
C GLY A 16 11.78 -7.11 -8.03
N HIS A 17 12.47 -5.96 -8.03
CA HIS A 17 13.90 -5.89 -8.34
C HIS A 17 14.58 -4.69 -7.66
N PRO A 18 15.60 -4.92 -6.79
CA PRO A 18 15.95 -6.20 -6.18
C PRO A 18 14.87 -6.67 -5.19
N ILE A 19 14.61 -7.98 -5.11
CA ILE A 19 13.54 -8.53 -4.27
C ILE A 19 13.90 -8.66 -2.78
N ALA A 20 15.19 -8.70 -2.45
CA ALA A 20 15.70 -9.08 -1.13
C ALA A 20 15.23 -8.21 0.06
N HIS A 21 14.61 -7.06 -0.19
CA HIS A 21 14.17 -6.12 0.84
C HIS A 21 12.70 -6.29 1.25
N THR A 22 11.94 -7.22 0.65
CA THR A 22 10.54 -7.44 1.01
C THR A 22 10.38 -8.32 2.26
N ALA A 23 9.52 -7.89 3.19
CA ALA A 23 9.19 -8.64 4.40
C ALA A 23 7.95 -9.55 4.25
N MET A 24 7.14 -9.37 3.19
CA MET A 24 5.84 -10.04 3.06
C MET A 24 5.92 -11.57 2.98
N PRO A 25 6.87 -12.20 2.24
CA PRO A 25 6.95 -13.65 2.16
C PRO A 25 7.13 -14.32 3.52
N ALA A 26 7.94 -13.72 4.41
CA ALA A 26 8.14 -14.25 5.75
C ALA A 26 6.83 -14.25 6.56
N GLY A 27 6.06 -13.16 6.50
CA GLY A 27 4.78 -13.05 7.22
C GLY A 27 3.71 -14.00 6.69
N VAL A 28 3.58 -14.12 5.36
CA VAL A 28 2.62 -15.03 4.73
C VAL A 28 2.96 -16.50 5.01
N ASN A 29 4.24 -16.87 4.93
CA ASN A 29 4.66 -18.25 5.18
C ASN A 29 4.60 -18.61 6.67
N ALA A 30 4.80 -17.65 7.58
CA ALA A 30 4.55 -17.85 9.00
C ALA A 30 3.05 -18.09 9.27
N TRP A 31 2.16 -17.29 8.67
CA TRP A 31 0.71 -17.52 8.76
C TRP A 31 0.31 -18.89 8.19
N ALA A 32 0.88 -19.31 7.05
CA ALA A 32 0.59 -20.62 6.46
C ALA A 32 1.01 -21.76 7.38
N HIS A 33 2.20 -21.64 8.00
CA HIS A 33 2.68 -22.58 9.00
C HIS A 33 1.73 -22.68 10.21
N ASP A 34 1.33 -21.53 10.77
CA ASP A 34 0.54 -21.49 12.00
C ASP A 34 -0.92 -21.91 11.78
N SER A 35 -1.49 -21.63 10.60
CA SER A 35 -2.85 -22.03 10.22
C SER A 35 -2.94 -23.47 9.69
N GLY A 36 -1.82 -24.08 9.31
CA GLY A 36 -1.79 -25.37 8.63
C GLY A 36 -2.26 -25.33 7.18
N ALA A 37 -2.37 -24.12 6.58
CA ALA A 37 -2.71 -23.95 5.18
C ALA A 37 -1.58 -24.47 4.27
N ASP A 38 -1.92 -25.29 3.28
CA ASP A 38 -0.97 -25.81 2.29
C ASP A 38 -0.73 -24.78 1.17
N VAL A 39 -0.12 -23.66 1.55
CA VAL A 39 0.20 -22.55 0.64
C VAL A 39 1.64 -22.05 0.83
N LEU A 40 2.21 -21.45 -0.20
CA LEU A 40 3.56 -20.90 -0.17
C LEU A 40 3.63 -19.58 -0.95
N MET A 41 4.16 -18.54 -0.31
CA MET A 41 4.59 -17.33 -1.00
C MET A 41 6.09 -17.39 -1.28
N ALA A 42 6.46 -17.41 -2.57
CA ALA A 42 7.85 -17.47 -3.00
C ALA A 42 8.35 -16.10 -3.50
N PRO A 43 9.46 -15.54 -2.95
CA PRO A 43 10.08 -14.36 -3.52
C PRO A 43 10.77 -14.70 -4.85
N VAL A 44 10.53 -13.90 -5.88
CA VAL A 44 11.15 -14.06 -7.21
C VAL A 44 11.71 -12.72 -7.65
N ASP A 45 13.01 -12.69 -7.92
CA ASP A 45 13.67 -11.51 -8.47
C ASP A 45 13.43 -11.45 -9.99
N VAL A 46 12.62 -10.50 -10.44
CA VAL A 46 12.23 -10.36 -11.84
C VAL A 46 12.81 -9.05 -12.35
N ARG A 47 13.73 -9.08 -13.31
CA ARG A 47 14.25 -7.85 -13.93
C ARG A 47 13.14 -7.15 -14.74
N PRO A 48 13.15 -5.80 -14.86
CA PRO A 48 12.12 -5.06 -15.59
C PRO A 48 11.85 -5.58 -17.00
N GLU A 49 12.91 -5.98 -17.73
CA GLU A 49 12.83 -6.46 -19.11
C GLU A 49 12.17 -7.84 -19.21
N ALA A 50 12.18 -8.63 -18.13
CA ALA A 50 11.61 -9.97 -18.06
C ALA A 50 10.17 -9.98 -17.52
N LEU A 51 9.59 -8.82 -17.17
CA LEU A 51 8.28 -8.76 -16.53
C LEU A 51 7.18 -9.36 -17.42
N ALA A 52 7.20 -9.07 -18.73
CA ALA A 52 6.20 -9.60 -19.66
C ALA A 52 6.29 -11.13 -19.78
N GLU A 53 7.50 -11.69 -19.80
CA GLU A 53 7.74 -13.14 -19.82
C GLU A 53 7.26 -13.80 -18.53
N PHE A 54 7.52 -13.17 -17.37
CA PHE A 54 7.00 -13.61 -16.09
C PHE A 54 5.47 -13.64 -16.08
N VAL A 55 4.81 -12.58 -16.59
CA VAL A 55 3.34 -12.53 -16.68
C VAL A 55 2.81 -13.65 -17.59
N ALA A 56 3.45 -13.93 -18.72
CA ALA A 56 3.07 -15.03 -19.58
C ALA A 56 3.20 -16.40 -18.87
N ALA A 57 4.27 -16.61 -18.10
CA ALA A 57 4.45 -17.82 -17.30
C ALA A 57 3.43 -17.93 -16.17
N LEU A 58 3.10 -16.81 -15.50
CA LEU A 58 2.10 -16.76 -14.45
C LEU A 58 0.75 -17.29 -14.95
N ARG A 59 0.30 -16.88 -16.14
CA ARG A 59 -0.97 -17.30 -16.74
C ARG A 59 -1.12 -18.83 -16.83
N VAL A 60 -0.05 -19.53 -17.16
CA VAL A 60 -0.06 -21.00 -17.36
C VAL A 60 0.32 -21.80 -16.11
N THR A 61 0.66 -21.15 -14.99
CA THR A 61 1.07 -21.84 -13.75
C THR A 61 -0.16 -22.31 -12.96
N GLY A 62 -0.58 -23.56 -13.18
CA GLY A 62 -1.88 -24.08 -12.75
C GLY A 62 -2.18 -24.04 -11.24
N ASN A 63 -1.17 -24.22 -10.38
CA ASN A 63 -1.32 -24.17 -8.91
C ASN A 63 -0.92 -22.82 -8.31
N CYS A 64 -0.84 -21.76 -9.12
CA CYS A 64 -0.56 -20.40 -8.66
C CYS A 64 -1.84 -19.54 -8.66
N ASP A 65 -2.05 -18.83 -7.56
CA ASP A 65 -3.19 -17.93 -7.34
C ASP A 65 -2.87 -16.48 -7.68
N GLY A 66 -1.60 -16.15 -7.90
CA GLY A 66 -1.22 -14.81 -8.29
C GLY A 66 0.18 -14.37 -7.89
N ALA A 67 0.36 -13.05 -7.86
CA ALA A 67 1.59 -12.42 -7.44
C ALA A 67 1.33 -11.12 -6.67
N VAL A 68 2.07 -10.88 -5.61
CA VAL A 68 2.27 -9.55 -5.04
C VAL A 68 3.46 -8.90 -5.75
N VAL A 69 3.32 -7.62 -6.07
CA VAL A 69 4.20 -6.87 -6.95
C VAL A 69 4.73 -5.64 -6.22
N THR A 70 6.05 -5.52 -6.09
CA THR A 70 6.70 -4.32 -5.57
C THR A 70 7.50 -3.59 -6.65
N ALA A 71 8.19 -2.53 -6.26
CA ALA A 71 9.05 -1.75 -7.14
C ALA A 71 10.05 -2.65 -7.90
N PRO A 72 10.32 -2.34 -9.17
CA PRO A 72 9.79 -1.22 -9.97
C PRO A 72 8.51 -1.57 -10.78
N HIS A 73 7.89 -2.72 -10.53
CA HIS A 73 6.97 -3.34 -11.50
C HIS A 73 5.52 -2.86 -11.42
N LYS A 74 5.10 -2.19 -10.35
CA LYS A 74 3.68 -1.92 -10.07
C LYS A 74 2.94 -1.23 -11.24
N ILE A 75 3.58 -0.23 -11.86
CA ILE A 75 2.99 0.52 -12.99
C ILE A 75 2.96 -0.36 -14.25
N ALA A 76 4.08 -0.98 -14.61
CA ALA A 76 4.17 -1.83 -15.79
C ALA A 76 3.22 -3.04 -15.70
N MET A 77 3.03 -3.60 -14.50
CA MET A 77 2.09 -4.69 -14.26
C MET A 77 0.65 -4.31 -14.62
N ALA A 78 0.24 -3.08 -14.35
CA ALA A 78 -1.12 -2.62 -14.64
C ALA A 78 -1.45 -2.66 -16.14
N ALA A 79 -0.45 -2.58 -17.01
CA ALA A 79 -0.60 -2.68 -18.46
C ALA A 79 -0.52 -4.11 -18.99
N LEU A 80 -0.10 -5.08 -18.18
CA LEU A 80 0.12 -6.48 -18.57
C LEU A 80 -0.99 -7.44 -18.11
N VAL A 81 -1.81 -7.01 -17.15
CA VAL A 81 -3.02 -7.73 -16.69
C VAL A 81 -4.21 -7.46 -17.61
N ASP A 82 -5.22 -8.33 -17.55
CA ASP A 82 -6.40 -8.22 -18.43
C ASP A 82 -7.42 -7.22 -17.89
N GLU A 83 -7.53 -7.13 -16.57
CA GLU A 83 -8.47 -6.24 -15.89
C GLU A 83 -7.82 -5.58 -14.69
N LEU A 84 -8.29 -4.37 -14.37
CA LEU A 84 -7.95 -3.66 -13.14
C LEU A 84 -9.19 -3.50 -12.27
N THR A 85 -9.02 -3.69 -10.96
CA THR A 85 -10.01 -3.24 -9.97
C THR A 85 -10.17 -1.72 -10.03
N PRO A 86 -11.26 -1.15 -9.48
CA PRO A 86 -11.40 0.30 -9.39
C PRO A 86 -10.21 0.98 -8.69
N ALA A 87 -9.68 0.36 -7.63
CA ALA A 87 -8.52 0.86 -6.90
C ALA A 87 -7.26 0.89 -7.78
N ALA A 88 -6.94 -0.22 -8.45
CA ALA A 88 -5.77 -0.28 -9.32
C ALA A 88 -5.89 0.63 -10.55
N ARG A 89 -7.11 0.78 -11.10
CA ARG A 89 -7.38 1.69 -12.22
C ARG A 89 -7.18 3.15 -11.82
N LEU A 90 -7.65 3.54 -10.64
CA LEU A 90 -7.48 4.91 -10.13
C LEU A 90 -6.00 5.27 -9.97
N VAL A 91 -5.21 4.32 -9.46
CA VAL A 91 -3.78 4.53 -9.19
C VAL A 91 -2.91 4.36 -10.45
N GLY A 92 -3.41 3.63 -11.45
CA GLY A 92 -2.62 3.24 -12.63
C GLY A 92 -1.51 2.25 -12.31
N ALA A 93 -1.66 1.46 -11.23
CA ALA A 93 -0.65 0.53 -10.76
C ALA A 93 -1.30 -0.68 -10.06
N ALA A 94 -0.75 -1.87 -10.26
CA ALA A 94 -1.16 -3.10 -9.59
C ALA A 94 -0.03 -3.59 -8.67
N ASN A 95 -0.30 -3.69 -7.35
CA ASN A 95 0.60 -4.29 -6.37
C ASN A 95 0.20 -5.73 -6.00
N VAL A 96 -0.96 -6.20 -6.48
CA VAL A 96 -1.44 -7.57 -6.37
C VAL A 96 -2.01 -7.98 -7.73
N VAL A 97 -1.75 -9.21 -8.16
CA VAL A 97 -2.28 -9.82 -9.37
C VAL A 97 -2.95 -11.10 -8.96
N ILE A 98 -4.23 -11.24 -9.26
CA ILE A 98 -5.05 -12.42 -8.99
C ILE A 98 -5.13 -13.21 -10.28
N ARG A 99 -4.74 -14.48 -10.23
CA ARG A 99 -4.85 -15.40 -11.36
C ARG A 99 -6.14 -16.22 -11.24
N HIS A 100 -6.95 -16.16 -12.29
CA HIS A 100 -8.16 -16.95 -12.41
C HIS A 100 -7.87 -18.35 -12.96
N ALA A 101 -8.82 -19.28 -12.79
CA ALA A 101 -8.67 -20.66 -13.22
C ALA A 101 -8.45 -20.83 -14.74
N ASP A 102 -8.97 -19.90 -15.55
CA ASP A 102 -8.79 -19.81 -17.00
C ASP A 102 -7.45 -19.16 -17.42
N GLY A 103 -6.63 -18.73 -16.46
CA GLY A 103 -5.35 -18.04 -16.70
C GLY A 103 -5.49 -16.54 -16.94
N ARG A 104 -6.69 -15.96 -16.85
CA ARG A 104 -6.90 -14.51 -16.86
C ARG A 104 -6.31 -13.89 -15.60
N LEU A 105 -5.87 -12.64 -15.69
CA LEU A 105 -5.22 -11.89 -14.62
C LEU A 105 -5.99 -10.60 -14.30
N THR A 106 -6.32 -10.42 -13.03
CA THR A 106 -6.86 -9.16 -12.50
C THR A 106 -5.81 -8.48 -11.63
N GLY A 107 -5.45 -7.23 -11.93
CA GLY A 107 -4.61 -6.40 -11.10
C GLY A 107 -5.41 -5.63 -10.06
N ASP A 108 -4.95 -5.66 -8.82
CA ASP A 108 -5.47 -4.89 -7.69
C ASP A 108 -4.37 -4.04 -7.04
N ASN A 109 -4.79 -3.06 -6.23
CA ASN A 109 -3.92 -2.18 -5.47
C ASN A 109 -4.35 -2.14 -4.00
N THR A 110 -3.61 -2.83 -3.14
CA THR A 110 -3.88 -2.96 -1.70
C THR A 110 -3.11 -1.96 -0.84
N ASP A 111 -2.27 -1.09 -1.42
CA ASP A 111 -1.45 -0.15 -0.64
C ASP A 111 -2.34 0.72 0.28
N GLY A 112 -3.34 1.41 -0.28
CA GLY A 112 -4.26 2.26 0.49
C GLY A 112 -5.12 1.50 1.49
N ALA A 113 -5.66 0.34 1.07
CA ALA A 113 -6.42 -0.53 1.97
C ALA A 113 -5.56 -1.03 3.14
N GLY A 114 -4.28 -1.33 2.90
CA GLY A 114 -3.29 -1.67 3.90
C GLY A 114 -3.03 -0.53 4.88
N PHE A 115 -2.95 0.71 4.39
CA PHE A 115 -2.79 1.88 5.25
C PHE A 115 -3.99 2.05 6.20
N VAL A 116 -5.22 1.92 5.69
CA VAL A 116 -6.44 1.99 6.50
C VAL A 116 -6.56 0.79 7.46
N ALA A 117 -6.13 -0.40 7.04
CA ALA A 117 -6.11 -1.58 7.90
C ALA A 117 -5.13 -1.40 9.07
N ALA A 118 -3.98 -0.76 8.85
CA ALA A 118 -3.04 -0.43 9.91
C ALA A 118 -3.65 0.58 10.91
N LEU A 119 -4.35 1.62 10.44
CA LEU A 119 -5.06 2.57 11.30
C LEU A 119 -6.09 1.85 12.19
N ARG A 120 -6.91 0.98 11.58
CA ARG A 120 -7.92 0.20 12.31
C ARG A 120 -7.30 -0.74 13.33
N GLY A 121 -6.20 -1.40 12.99
CA GLY A 121 -5.46 -2.27 13.90
C GLY A 121 -4.87 -1.52 15.10
N ALA A 122 -4.55 -0.25 14.93
CA ALA A 122 -4.12 0.65 16.01
C ALA A 122 -5.28 1.30 16.78
N GLY A 123 -6.54 1.00 16.44
CA GLY A 123 -7.72 1.61 17.08
C GLY A 123 -7.96 3.07 16.68
N VAL A 124 -7.37 3.53 15.58
CA VAL A 124 -7.48 4.92 15.10
C VAL A 124 -8.75 5.06 14.25
N PRO A 125 -9.70 5.93 14.61
CA PRO A 125 -10.90 6.13 13.82
C PRO A 125 -10.55 6.82 12.49
N VAL A 126 -11.28 6.47 11.43
CA VAL A 126 -11.19 7.14 10.11
C VAL A 126 -12.47 7.89 9.80
N THR A 127 -13.62 7.31 10.15
CA THR A 127 -14.92 7.87 9.80
C THR A 127 -15.13 9.26 10.41
N GLY A 128 -15.45 10.24 9.57
CA GLY A 128 -15.68 11.63 9.98
C GLY A 128 -14.43 12.45 10.28
N GLN A 129 -13.24 11.84 10.31
CA GLN A 129 -11.99 12.52 10.62
C GLN A 129 -11.54 13.43 9.46
N ARG A 130 -10.63 14.37 9.75
CA ARG A 130 -9.99 15.25 8.76
C ARG A 130 -8.56 14.81 8.51
N ALA A 131 -8.22 14.53 7.25
CA ALA A 131 -6.88 14.10 6.85
C ALA A 131 -6.18 15.14 5.98
N LEU A 132 -4.87 15.30 6.17
CA LEU A 132 -3.96 16.03 5.28
C LEU A 132 -2.98 15.03 4.65
N LEU A 133 -2.91 15.00 3.33
CA LEU A 133 -2.09 14.05 2.58
C LEU A 133 -1.09 14.79 1.67
N PHE A 134 0.19 14.58 1.94
CA PHE A 134 1.29 15.06 1.11
C PHE A 134 1.67 14.01 0.07
N GLY A 135 1.58 14.38 -1.21
CA GLY A 135 1.93 13.54 -2.36
C GLY A 135 0.73 12.79 -2.91
N CYS A 136 0.30 13.15 -4.12
CA CYS A 136 -0.80 12.55 -4.87
C CYS A 136 -0.31 11.55 -5.93
N GLY A 137 0.89 10.98 -5.75
CA GLY A 137 1.42 9.89 -6.56
C GLY A 137 0.75 8.54 -6.26
N GLY A 138 1.31 7.44 -6.74
CA GLY A 138 0.64 6.14 -6.67
C GLY A 138 0.21 5.70 -5.26
N ALA A 139 1.10 5.81 -4.26
CA ALA A 139 0.76 5.50 -2.87
C ALA A 139 -0.28 6.46 -2.31
N GLY A 140 -0.11 7.76 -2.55
CA GLY A 140 -1.04 8.79 -2.07
C GLY A 140 -2.43 8.68 -2.65
N ALA A 141 -2.55 8.43 -3.96
CA ALA A 141 -3.83 8.18 -4.62
C ALA A 141 -4.54 6.94 -4.06
N SER A 142 -3.79 5.86 -3.80
CA SER A 142 -4.32 4.63 -3.20
C SER A 142 -4.83 4.90 -1.77
N ILE A 143 -4.05 5.59 -0.94
CA ILE A 143 -4.41 5.96 0.43
C ILE A 143 -5.61 6.89 0.45
N ALA A 144 -5.62 7.94 -0.38
CA ALA A 144 -6.72 8.89 -0.49
C ALA A 144 -8.04 8.17 -0.82
N ALA A 145 -8.03 7.29 -1.81
CA ALA A 145 -9.20 6.49 -2.18
C ALA A 145 -9.68 5.56 -1.07
N ALA A 146 -8.74 4.91 -0.37
CA ALA A 146 -9.07 4.02 0.74
C ALA A 146 -9.65 4.78 1.95
N LEU A 147 -9.15 6.00 2.25
CA LEU A 147 -9.69 6.87 3.29
C LEU A 147 -11.12 7.31 2.95
N VAL A 148 -11.38 7.69 1.69
CA VAL A 148 -12.72 8.00 1.21
C VAL A 148 -13.67 6.82 1.33
N ALA A 149 -13.24 5.63 0.90
CA ALA A 149 -14.03 4.40 1.06
C ALA A 149 -14.27 4.03 2.54
N ALA A 150 -13.39 4.45 3.45
CA ALA A 150 -13.53 4.27 4.90
C ALA A 150 -14.36 5.37 5.59
N GLY A 151 -14.88 6.34 4.83
CA GLY A 151 -15.77 7.39 5.32
C GLY A 151 -15.06 8.58 5.97
N ILE A 152 -13.84 8.93 5.54
CA ILE A 152 -13.16 10.16 5.97
C ILE A 152 -14.09 11.39 5.77
N GLY A 153 -14.08 12.32 6.72
CA GLY A 153 -14.96 13.50 6.68
C GLY A 153 -14.45 14.62 5.78
N ALA A 154 -13.13 14.80 5.71
CA ALA A 154 -12.49 15.73 4.79
C ALA A 154 -11.05 15.28 4.47
N LEU A 155 -10.61 15.52 3.25
CA LEU A 155 -9.27 15.18 2.78
C LEU A 155 -8.62 16.36 2.04
N ASP A 156 -7.60 16.92 2.66
CA ASP A 156 -6.79 17.98 2.09
C ASP A 156 -5.58 17.37 1.38
N LEU A 157 -5.43 17.67 0.09
CA LEU A 157 -4.39 17.12 -0.78
C LEU A 157 -3.34 18.18 -1.09
N VAL A 158 -2.07 17.85 -0.85
CA VAL A 158 -0.92 18.70 -1.16
C VAL A 158 0.00 17.98 -2.14
N ASP A 159 0.26 18.60 -3.28
CA ASP A 159 1.22 18.11 -4.26
C ASP A 159 1.83 19.28 -5.05
N PRO A 160 3.14 19.29 -5.35
CA PRO A 160 3.73 20.29 -6.25
C PRO A 160 3.14 20.26 -7.68
N ASP A 161 2.62 19.11 -8.12
CA ASP A 161 1.89 18.96 -9.36
C ASP A 161 0.39 19.18 -9.13
N ALA A 162 -0.06 20.42 -9.38
CA ALA A 162 -1.46 20.80 -9.24
C ALA A 162 -2.40 20.02 -10.17
N GLY A 163 -1.91 19.58 -11.34
CA GLY A 163 -2.71 18.77 -12.27
C GLY A 163 -2.97 17.38 -11.71
N ARG A 164 -1.94 16.75 -11.13
CA ARG A 164 -2.05 15.46 -10.45
C ARG A 164 -3.00 15.53 -9.25
N ALA A 165 -2.84 16.51 -8.38
CA ALA A 165 -3.72 16.68 -7.23
C ALA A 165 -5.17 16.98 -7.64
N GLY A 166 -5.36 17.85 -8.65
CA GLY A 166 -6.67 18.20 -9.17
C GLY A 166 -7.42 17.01 -9.78
N ALA A 167 -6.72 16.17 -10.55
CA ALA A 167 -7.28 14.95 -11.11
C ALA A 167 -7.71 13.96 -10.01
N LEU A 168 -6.89 13.80 -8.97
CA LEU A 168 -7.21 12.94 -7.83
C LEU A 168 -8.42 13.48 -7.05
N ALA A 169 -8.44 14.79 -6.72
CA ALA A 169 -9.58 15.41 -6.04
C ALA A 169 -10.88 15.25 -6.86
N GLY A 170 -10.82 15.48 -8.16
CA GLY A 170 -11.97 15.29 -9.06
C GLY A 170 -12.49 13.85 -9.08
N ALA A 171 -11.60 12.85 -9.04
CA ALA A 171 -11.98 11.45 -8.98
C ALA A 171 -12.59 11.03 -7.64
N LEU A 172 -12.21 11.68 -6.54
CA LEU A 172 -12.69 11.39 -5.17
C LEU A 172 -13.95 12.17 -4.78
N GLY A 173 -14.27 13.25 -5.50
CA GLY A 173 -15.45 14.07 -5.27
C GLY A 173 -15.30 15.04 -4.09
N ALA A 174 -16.44 15.53 -3.57
CA ALA A 174 -16.50 16.69 -2.68
C ALA A 174 -15.78 16.55 -1.32
N VAL A 175 -15.42 15.32 -0.92
CA VAL A 175 -14.67 15.07 0.31
C VAL A 175 -13.20 15.49 0.19
N ALA A 176 -12.67 15.55 -1.04
CA ALA A 176 -11.27 15.86 -1.31
C ALA A 176 -11.12 17.25 -1.93
N GLN A 177 -10.15 18.02 -1.44
CA GLN A 177 -9.79 19.31 -2.01
C GLN A 177 -8.28 19.46 -2.11
N VAL A 178 -7.83 20.21 -3.12
CA VAL A 178 -6.42 20.56 -3.28
C VAL A 178 -6.16 21.86 -2.53
N ILE A 179 -5.15 21.86 -1.67
CA ILE A 179 -4.70 23.04 -0.94
C ILE A 179 -3.21 23.30 -1.20
N PRO A 180 -2.74 24.55 -1.09
CA PRO A 180 -1.30 24.80 -0.99
C PRO A 180 -0.73 24.11 0.25
N ALA A 181 0.58 23.84 0.25
CA ALA A 181 1.26 23.34 1.45
C ALA A 181 1.04 24.33 2.61
N PRO A 182 0.40 23.89 3.72
CA PRO A 182 0.01 24.81 4.78
C PRO A 182 1.19 25.10 5.73
N ASP A 183 1.22 26.27 6.37
CA ASP A 183 2.24 26.58 7.40
C ASP A 183 1.98 25.84 8.73
N SER A 184 0.76 25.36 8.93
CA SER A 184 0.34 24.59 10.10
C SER A 184 -0.59 23.45 9.70
N VAL A 185 -0.43 22.31 10.37
CA VAL A 185 -1.29 21.13 10.20
C VAL A 185 -2.42 21.10 11.24
N ALA A 186 -2.64 22.18 11.99
CA ALA A 186 -3.69 22.27 13.00
C ALA A 186 -5.08 21.95 12.40
N GLY A 187 -5.93 21.28 13.19
CA GLY A 187 -7.27 20.87 12.77
C GLY A 187 -7.35 19.59 11.93
N HIS A 188 -6.22 18.92 11.65
CA HIS A 188 -6.21 17.59 11.06
C HIS A 188 -6.05 16.52 12.14
N ASP A 189 -6.72 15.40 11.97
CA ASP A 189 -6.62 14.22 12.83
C ASP A 189 -5.59 13.22 12.30
N LEU A 190 -5.41 13.19 10.97
CA LEU A 190 -4.46 12.35 10.27
C LEU A 190 -3.58 13.23 9.38
N VAL A 191 -2.26 13.15 9.52
CA VAL A 191 -1.31 13.85 8.64
C VAL A 191 -0.37 12.84 8.00
N ILE A 192 -0.41 12.74 6.67
CA ILE A 192 0.15 11.59 5.95
C ILE A 192 1.22 12.06 4.97
N ASN A 193 2.44 11.55 5.13
CA ASN A 193 3.47 11.62 4.10
C ASN A 193 3.33 10.42 3.15
N ALA A 194 2.83 10.68 1.94
CA ALA A 194 2.77 9.71 0.85
C ALA A 194 3.78 10.02 -0.28
N THR A 195 4.82 10.81 0.03
CA THR A 195 5.92 11.14 -0.87
C THR A 195 7.12 10.21 -0.68
N ALA A 196 8.17 10.38 -1.49
CA ALA A 196 9.47 9.74 -1.26
C ALA A 196 10.38 10.53 -0.28
N ILE A 197 9.95 11.71 0.19
CA ILE A 197 10.74 12.56 1.09
C ILE A 197 10.87 11.84 2.44
N GLY A 198 12.10 11.79 2.96
CA GLY A 198 12.45 11.07 4.18
C GLY A 198 13.08 9.70 3.94
N LEU A 199 13.05 9.17 2.71
CA LEU A 199 13.70 7.90 2.33
C LEU A 199 15.23 7.91 2.58
N ASP A 200 15.88 9.05 2.39
CA ASP A 200 17.30 9.25 2.66
C ASP A 200 17.61 9.48 4.15
N GLY A 201 16.59 9.66 4.97
CA GLY A 201 16.69 9.98 6.40
C GLY A 201 17.23 11.38 6.72
N VAL A 202 17.50 12.22 5.72
CA VAL A 202 18.15 13.53 5.90
C VAL A 202 17.43 14.68 5.21
N SER A 203 16.60 14.39 4.20
CA SER A 203 15.79 15.38 3.51
C SER A 203 14.89 16.13 4.48
N ALA A 204 14.74 17.43 4.25
CA ALA A 204 13.79 18.25 4.98
C ALA A 204 12.36 17.78 4.69
N VAL A 205 11.64 17.43 5.75
CA VAL A 205 10.23 17.06 5.69
C VAL A 205 9.35 18.26 6.03
N HIS A 206 8.09 18.21 5.62
CA HIS A 206 7.15 19.27 5.93
C HIS A 206 6.98 19.44 7.47
N PRO A 207 7.06 20.67 8.01
CA PRO A 207 6.90 20.91 9.44
C PRO A 207 5.51 20.51 9.95
N LEU A 208 5.45 19.78 11.06
CA LEU A 208 4.19 19.42 11.72
C LEU A 208 3.71 20.47 12.73
N THR A 209 3.94 21.76 12.44
CA THR A 209 3.56 22.86 13.33
C THR A 209 2.06 22.82 13.65
N GLY A 210 1.72 22.78 14.94
CA GLY A 210 0.33 22.71 15.40
C GLY A 210 -0.32 21.34 15.32
N LEU A 211 0.44 20.27 15.04
CA LEU A 211 -0.05 18.90 15.19
C LEU A 211 -0.42 18.66 16.67
N ARG A 212 -1.62 18.13 16.88
CA ARG A 212 -2.13 17.88 18.23
C ARG A 212 -1.62 16.53 18.75
N PRO A 213 -1.44 16.36 20.07
CA PRO A 213 -1.03 15.07 20.65
C PRO A 213 -2.03 13.93 20.44
N ASP A 214 -3.30 14.24 20.19
CA ASP A 214 -4.35 13.24 19.89
C ASP A 214 -4.49 12.92 18.40
N ALA A 215 -3.70 13.56 17.53
CA ALA A 215 -3.64 13.27 16.10
C ALA A 215 -2.65 12.12 15.81
N LEU A 216 -2.64 11.66 14.55
CA LEU A 216 -1.71 10.66 14.07
C LEU A 216 -0.95 11.15 12.82
N ALA A 217 0.36 10.90 12.79
CA ALA A 217 1.19 11.06 11.61
C ALA A 217 1.49 9.71 10.95
N GLY A 218 1.21 9.57 9.66
CA GLY A 218 1.51 8.35 8.89
C GLY A 218 2.56 8.60 7.82
N ASP A 219 3.40 7.61 7.54
CA ASP A 219 4.42 7.70 6.49
C ASP A 219 4.44 6.42 5.66
N VAL A 220 4.51 6.54 4.32
CA VAL A 220 4.64 5.39 3.42
C VAL A 220 6.08 4.90 3.29
N VAL A 221 7.05 5.72 3.67
CA VAL A 221 8.47 5.35 3.64
C VAL A 221 8.73 4.26 4.69
N THR A 222 9.35 3.18 4.24
CA THR A 222 9.67 2.01 5.08
C THR A 222 11.11 1.99 5.59
N LYS A 223 11.99 2.79 4.98
CA LYS A 223 13.39 2.91 5.35
C LYS A 223 13.82 4.38 5.29
N PRO A 224 14.32 4.97 6.39
CA PRO A 224 14.43 4.39 7.72
C PRO A 224 13.04 4.06 8.34
N PRO A 225 12.95 3.14 9.33
CA PRO A 225 11.67 2.77 9.94
C PRO A 225 10.95 3.96 10.60
N ILE A 226 11.71 4.86 11.21
CA ILE A 226 11.23 6.11 11.80
C ILE A 226 11.88 7.27 11.05
N THR A 227 11.10 7.88 10.15
CA THR A 227 11.53 8.98 9.29
C THR A 227 11.64 10.29 10.08
N PRO A 228 12.34 11.31 9.55
CA PRO A 228 12.30 12.64 10.16
C PRO A 228 10.87 13.17 10.34
N PHE A 229 9.93 12.80 9.47
CA PHE A 229 8.52 13.18 9.57
C PHE A 229 7.86 12.55 10.79
N LEU A 230 8.02 11.24 10.99
CA LEU A 230 7.47 10.55 12.16
C LEU A 230 8.13 11.00 13.47
N ARG A 231 9.44 11.31 13.47
CA ARG A 231 10.13 11.86 14.66
C ARG A 231 9.56 13.21 15.09
N GLN A 232 9.16 14.06 14.15
CA GLN A 232 8.51 15.32 14.50
C GLN A 232 7.19 15.07 15.22
N ALA A 233 6.39 14.12 14.75
CA ALA A 233 5.13 13.76 15.39
C ALA A 233 5.32 13.19 16.80
N GLU A 234 6.28 12.28 16.98
CA GLU A 234 6.63 11.73 18.29
C GLU A 234 7.07 12.82 19.27
N ALA A 235 7.89 13.79 18.81
CA ALA A 235 8.33 14.92 19.63
C ALA A 235 7.18 15.83 20.07
N LEU A 236 6.07 15.83 19.34
CA LEU A 236 4.83 16.56 19.66
C LEU A 236 3.84 15.70 20.47
N GLY A 237 4.19 14.47 20.81
CA GLY A 237 3.34 13.54 21.56
C GLY A 237 2.22 12.90 20.76
N ALA A 238 2.24 13.04 19.42
CA ALA A 238 1.24 12.46 18.53
C ALA A 238 1.50 10.97 18.26
N GLY A 239 0.45 10.24 17.87
CA GLY A 239 0.59 8.86 17.41
C GLY A 239 1.31 8.78 16.06
N ILE A 240 1.95 7.64 15.78
CA ILE A 240 2.62 7.42 14.50
C ILE A 240 2.20 6.11 13.83
N GLN A 241 2.15 6.13 12.49
CA GLN A 241 2.03 4.94 11.65
C GLN A 241 3.24 4.82 10.70
N PRO A 242 4.23 3.98 11.03
CA PRO A 242 5.34 3.68 10.14
C PRO A 242 4.89 2.98 8.86
N GLY A 243 5.64 3.13 7.77
CA GLY A 243 5.34 2.45 6.50
C GLY A 243 5.36 0.93 6.61
N SER A 244 6.14 0.39 7.56
CA SER A 244 6.13 -1.05 7.86
C SER A 244 4.79 -1.54 8.41
N ALA A 245 4.05 -0.72 9.17
CA ALA A 245 2.72 -1.07 9.66
C ALA A 245 1.73 -1.23 8.50
N MET A 246 1.76 -0.30 7.54
CA MET A 246 1.01 -0.40 6.29
C MET A 246 1.39 -1.67 5.49
N ALA A 247 2.69 -2.00 5.38
CA ALA A 247 3.14 -3.19 4.66
C ALA A 247 2.66 -4.50 5.30
N LEU A 248 2.69 -4.58 6.64
CA LEU A 248 2.23 -5.76 7.38
C LEU A 248 0.70 -5.89 7.35
N ALA A 249 -0.03 -4.79 7.46
CA ALA A 249 -1.49 -4.79 7.43
C ALA A 249 -2.09 -5.20 6.07
N GLN A 250 -1.28 -5.26 5.01
CA GLN A 250 -1.68 -5.82 3.72
C GLN A 250 -1.80 -7.34 3.72
N ILE A 251 -1.13 -8.05 4.64
CA ILE A 251 -1.07 -9.52 4.62
C ILE A 251 -2.48 -10.14 4.63
N PRO A 252 -3.39 -9.81 5.58
CA PRO A 252 -4.74 -10.37 5.56
C PRO A 252 -5.55 -10.00 4.31
N LEU A 253 -5.28 -8.84 3.71
CA LEU A 253 -5.93 -8.44 2.45
C LEU A 253 -5.49 -9.34 1.30
N VAL A 254 -4.19 -9.56 1.17
CA VAL A 254 -3.59 -10.43 0.15
C VAL A 254 -4.08 -11.86 0.30
N LEU A 255 -4.11 -12.39 1.53
CA LEU A 255 -4.61 -13.75 1.81
C LEU A 255 -6.06 -13.91 1.34
N ARG A 256 -6.94 -12.94 1.60
CA ARG A 256 -8.32 -12.96 1.11
C ARG A 256 -8.42 -12.86 -0.41
N LEU A 257 -7.61 -12.01 -1.05
CA LEU A 257 -7.61 -11.88 -2.51
C LEU A 257 -7.17 -13.16 -3.23
N PHE A 258 -6.30 -13.96 -2.62
CA PHE A 258 -5.92 -15.28 -3.12
C PHE A 258 -6.87 -16.41 -2.67
N GLY A 259 -7.90 -16.10 -1.86
CA GLY A 259 -8.82 -17.10 -1.33
C GLY A 259 -8.18 -18.06 -0.32
N TRP A 260 -7.13 -17.64 0.37
CA TRP A 260 -6.41 -18.44 1.37
C TRP A 260 -6.98 -18.29 2.78
N SER A 261 -7.66 -17.18 3.06
CA SER A 261 -8.33 -16.92 4.33
C SER A 261 -9.77 -16.48 4.11
N GLU A 262 -10.64 -16.80 5.08
CA GLU A 262 -12.01 -16.27 5.16
C GLU A 262 -12.05 -14.75 5.37
#